data_AF-A0A7T7L4R8-F1
#
_entry.id   AF-A0A7T7L4R8-F1
#
_cell.length_a   1.000
_cell.length_b   1.000
_cell.length_c   1.000
_cell.angle_alpha   90.00
_cell.angle_beta   90.00
_cell.angle_gamma   90.00
#
_symmetry.space_group_name_H-M   'P 1'
#
loop_
_entity.id
_entity.type
_entity.pdbx_description
1 polymer ?
#
loop_
_entity_poly.entity_id
_entity_poly.type
_entity_poly.pdbx_seq_one_letter_code
_entity_poly.pdbx_strand_id
1 'polypeptide(L)'
;MEDQAHPTNSTAAPDHERRWAELADLVLIISREVQFRGYADERAIPLSPSEGMVMRYLQREPDAPPSRIADATGLQRTNLSTVLGGLERKGLVERRTDPGDGRGVTVHATELGRTNYALVRREWATAVSDAANHDTEHLDAALALLTAVESGLTTSRPRNRATRPAAGT
;
A
#
# COMPACT_ATOMS: atom_id res chain seq x y z
N MET A 1 22.16 29.03 50.30
CA MET A 1 20.92 28.26 50.44
C MET A 1 19.99 28.70 49.33
N GLU A 2 20.22 28.24 48.10
CA GLU A 2 19.79 26.92 47.58
C GLU A 2 18.26 26.86 47.49
N ASP A 3 17.69 26.87 46.29
CA ASP A 3 17.46 25.70 45.40
C ASP A 3 15.93 25.49 45.43
N GLN A 4 15.10 25.42 44.37
CA GLN A 4 15.14 24.85 43.02
C GLN A 4 14.16 25.71 42.15
N ALA A 5 14.33 25.95 40.83
CA ALA A 5 14.12 25.03 39.69
C ALA A 5 12.84 24.17 39.82
N HIS A 6 11.98 23.92 38.83
CA HIS A 6 11.74 24.25 37.43
C HIS A 6 10.25 23.82 37.18
N PRO A 7 9.61 24.16 36.06
CA PRO A 7 8.17 23.99 35.87
C PRO A 7 7.82 22.54 35.53
N THR A 8 6.77 22.01 36.13
CA THR A 8 6.13 20.75 35.72
C THR A 8 4.77 21.06 35.11
N ASN A 9 4.67 20.96 33.78
CA ASN A 9 3.69 20.06 33.19
C ASN A 9 3.96 19.84 31.70
N SER A 10 4.81 18.84 31.46
CA SER A 10 4.86 18.07 30.22
C SER A 10 4.03 16.80 30.45
N THR A 11 2.74 16.81 30.11
CA THR A 11 1.84 15.65 30.38
C THR A 11 0.76 15.42 29.31
N ALA A 12 0.73 16.19 28.23
CA ALA A 12 -0.20 15.94 27.11
C ALA A 12 0.40 15.06 26.00
N ALA A 13 1.73 14.95 25.93
CA ALA A 13 2.45 14.17 24.92
C ALA A 13 2.25 12.64 24.99
N PRO A 14 2.18 11.98 26.18
CA PRO A 14 2.10 10.51 26.25
C PRO A 14 0.78 9.94 25.70
N ASP A 15 -0.33 10.65 25.92
CA ASP A 15 -1.67 10.18 25.52
C ASP A 15 -1.87 10.27 24.00
N HIS A 16 -1.29 11.28 23.35
CA HIS A 16 -1.39 11.42 21.89
C HIS A 16 -0.53 10.40 21.16
N GLU A 17 0.71 10.19 21.59
CA GLU A 17 1.61 9.18 20.99
C GLU A 17 1.01 7.77 21.11
N ARG A 18 0.42 7.45 22.27
CA ARG A 18 -0.27 6.18 22.48
C ARG A 18 -1.45 5.99 21.52
N ARG A 19 -2.28 7.03 21.33
CA ARG A 19 -3.41 6.98 20.38
C ARG A 19 -2.95 6.79 18.93
N TRP A 20 -1.82 7.39 18.54
CA TRP A 20 -1.23 7.16 17.22
C TRP A 20 -0.72 5.73 17.05
N ALA A 21 -0.13 5.14 18.09
CA ALA A 21 0.25 3.73 18.08
C ALA A 21 -0.97 2.81 17.97
N GLU A 22 -2.03 3.07 18.73
CA GLU A 22 -3.29 2.33 18.66
C GLU A 22 -3.92 2.41 17.26
N LEU A 23 -3.89 3.58 16.61
CA LEU A 23 -4.33 3.72 15.21
C LEU A 23 -3.50 2.83 14.26
N ALA A 24 -2.18 2.82 14.42
CA ALA A 24 -1.29 2.01 13.57
C ALA A 24 -1.57 0.50 13.75
N ASP A 25 -1.75 0.05 14.99
CA ASP A 25 -2.10 -1.34 15.29
C ASP A 25 -3.46 -1.72 14.68
N LEU A 26 -4.47 -0.87 14.83
CA LEU A 26 -5.79 -1.10 14.23
C LEU A 26 -5.71 -1.22 12.71
N VAL A 27 -4.94 -0.35 12.04
CA VAL A 27 -4.76 -0.44 10.58
C VAL A 27 -4.15 -1.78 10.16
N LEU A 28 -3.13 -2.26 10.89
CA LEU A 28 -2.49 -3.55 10.60
C LEU A 28 -3.42 -4.73 10.86
N ILE A 29 -4.16 -4.71 11.97
CA ILE A 29 -5.13 -5.75 12.33
C ILE A 29 -6.26 -5.79 11.30
N ILE A 30 -6.89 -4.65 10.98
CA ILE A 30 -7.95 -4.58 9.97
C ILE A 30 -7.44 -5.06 8.62
N SER A 31 -6.25 -4.62 8.19
CA SER A 31 -5.63 -5.11 6.96
C SER A 31 -5.50 -6.63 6.96
N ARG A 32 -5.14 -7.24 8.10
CA ARG A 32 -4.98 -8.69 8.22
C ARG A 32 -6.34 -9.41 8.18
N GLU A 33 -7.34 -8.91 8.87
CA GLU A 33 -8.70 -9.48 8.89
C GLU A 33 -9.36 -9.42 7.51
N VAL A 34 -9.20 -8.31 6.79
CA VAL A 34 -9.68 -8.19 5.40
C VAL A 34 -9.02 -9.21 4.47
N GLN A 35 -7.77 -9.59 4.73
CA GLN A 35 -7.07 -10.62 3.93
C GLN A 35 -7.49 -12.05 4.29
N PHE A 36 -7.86 -12.29 5.54
CA PHE A 36 -8.35 -13.61 5.98
C PHE A 36 -9.77 -13.90 5.48
N ARG A 37 -10.59 -12.85 5.34
CA ARG A 37 -11.90 -12.95 4.71
C ARG A 37 -11.66 -13.18 3.21
N GLY A 38 -11.76 -14.43 2.78
CA GLY A 38 -11.74 -14.80 1.36
C GLY A 38 -12.83 -14.09 0.56
N TYR A 39 -12.85 -14.31 -0.75
CA TYR A 39 -13.84 -13.67 -1.62
C TYR A 39 -15.11 -14.52 -1.71
N ALA A 40 -16.28 -13.90 -1.60
CA ALA A 40 -17.55 -14.60 -1.77
C ALA A 40 -17.85 -14.86 -3.26
N ASP A 41 -17.42 -13.95 -4.14
CA ASP A 41 -17.51 -14.11 -5.59
C ASP A 41 -16.42 -15.06 -6.10
N GLU A 42 -16.80 -16.24 -6.58
CA GLU A 42 -15.89 -17.26 -7.10
C GLU A 42 -15.06 -16.80 -8.31
N ARG A 43 -15.48 -15.72 -8.98
CA ARG A 43 -14.72 -15.12 -10.09
C ARG A 43 -13.55 -14.26 -9.62
N ALA A 44 -13.50 -13.92 -8.33
CA ALA A 44 -12.43 -13.12 -7.77
C ALA A 44 -11.13 -13.94 -7.73
N ILE A 45 -10.12 -13.46 -8.44
CA ILE A 45 -8.77 -13.99 -8.40
C ILE A 45 -8.06 -13.38 -7.18
N PRO A 46 -7.65 -14.20 -6.19
CA PRO A 46 -7.04 -13.68 -4.98
C PRO A 46 -5.75 -12.92 -5.21
N LEU A 47 -5.60 -11.82 -4.48
CA LEU A 47 -4.37 -11.02 -4.46
C LEU A 47 -3.69 -11.18 -3.10
N SER A 48 -2.41 -11.52 -3.11
CA SER A 48 -1.55 -11.30 -1.95
C SER A 48 -1.44 -9.80 -1.63
N PRO A 49 -0.98 -9.41 -0.42
CA PRO A 49 -0.87 -8.00 -0.06
C PRO A 49 -0.03 -7.18 -1.04
N SER A 50 1.14 -7.71 -1.44
CA SER A 50 2.03 -7.05 -2.39
C SER A 50 1.44 -6.95 -3.80
N GLU A 51 0.73 -7.98 -4.25
CA GLU A 51 0.01 -7.95 -5.53
C GLU A 51 -1.12 -6.91 -5.51
N GLY A 52 -1.86 -6.83 -4.40
CA GLY A 52 -2.89 -5.82 -4.17
C GLY A 52 -2.33 -4.40 -4.20
N MET A 53 -1.13 -4.17 -3.64
CA MET A 53 -0.44 -2.88 -3.71
C MET A 53 -0.05 -2.50 -5.14
N VAL A 54 0.50 -3.44 -5.91
CA VAL A 54 0.83 -3.21 -7.33
C VAL A 54 -0.42 -2.93 -8.15
N MET A 55 -1.48 -3.73 -7.98
CA MET A 55 -2.74 -3.50 -8.70
C MET A 55 -3.39 -2.17 -8.29
N ARG A 56 -3.35 -1.78 -7.00
CA ARG A 56 -3.83 -0.46 -6.54
C ARG A 56 -3.14 0.68 -7.28
N TYR A 57 -1.82 0.58 -7.46
CA TYR A 57 -1.05 1.57 -8.21
C TYR A 57 -1.44 1.56 -9.70
N LEU A 58 -1.50 0.38 -10.31
CA LEU A 58 -1.83 0.25 -11.73
C LEU A 58 -3.27 0.64 -12.08
N GLN A 59 -4.20 0.66 -11.12
CA GLN A 59 -5.53 1.23 -11.36
C GLN A 59 -5.52 2.75 -11.53
N ARG A 60 -4.53 3.44 -10.95
CA ARG A 60 -4.36 4.89 -11.09
C ARG A 60 -3.48 5.22 -12.29
N GLU A 61 -2.45 4.42 -12.51
CA GLU A 61 -1.48 4.53 -13.60
C GLU A 61 -1.48 3.21 -14.40
N PRO A 62 -2.36 3.05 -15.41
CA PRO A 62 -2.60 1.79 -16.13
C PRO A 62 -1.36 1.13 -16.72
N ASP A 63 -0.35 1.93 -17.01
CA ASP A 63 0.93 1.52 -17.53
C ASP A 63 2.09 2.25 -16.86
N ALA A 64 3.10 1.50 -16.45
CA ALA A 64 4.27 2.06 -15.79
C ALA A 64 5.51 1.16 -15.91
N PRO A 65 6.72 1.73 -15.94
CA PRO A 65 7.94 0.94 -15.84
C PRO A 65 8.06 0.32 -14.43
N PRO A 66 8.66 -0.89 -14.30
CA PRO A 66 8.85 -1.55 -13.01
C PRO A 66 9.54 -0.67 -11.95
N SER A 67 10.46 0.22 -12.35
CA SER A 67 11.10 1.16 -11.42
C SER A 67 10.09 2.09 -10.73
N ARG A 68 9.14 2.67 -11.48
CA ARG A 68 8.10 3.53 -10.91
C ARG A 68 7.15 2.76 -10.00
N ILE A 69 6.80 1.53 -10.39
CA ILE A 69 5.97 0.66 -9.54
C ILE A 69 6.70 0.34 -8.23
N ALA A 70 8.00 0.03 -8.29
CA ALA A 70 8.82 -0.24 -7.10
C ALA A 70 8.85 0.98 -6.17
N ASP A 71 9.10 2.18 -6.72
CA ASP A 71 9.19 3.40 -5.94
C ASP A 71 7.84 3.77 -5.29
N ALA A 72 6.74 3.63 -6.03
CA ALA A 72 5.39 3.91 -5.52
C ALA A 72 4.96 2.90 -4.46
N THR A 73 5.16 1.59 -4.71
CA THR A 73 4.75 0.54 -3.77
C THR A 73 5.71 0.36 -2.60
N GLY A 74 6.96 0.82 -2.71
CA GLY A 74 8.00 0.61 -1.71
C GLY A 74 8.60 -0.80 -1.75
N LEU A 75 8.24 -1.60 -2.76
CA LEU A 75 8.79 -2.92 -2.96
C LEU A 75 10.22 -2.83 -3.49
N GLN A 76 11.11 -3.65 -2.96
CA GLN A 76 12.43 -3.83 -3.54
C GLN A 76 12.32 -4.47 -4.93
N ARG A 77 13.26 -4.15 -5.84
CA ARG A 77 13.26 -4.66 -7.23
C ARG A 77 13.11 -6.18 -7.32
N THR A 78 13.86 -6.94 -6.53
CA THR A 78 13.80 -8.41 -6.54
C THR A 78 12.41 -8.92 -6.14
N ASN A 79 11.81 -8.33 -5.11
CA ASN A 79 10.45 -8.67 -4.68
C ASN A 79 9.42 -8.27 -5.73
N LEU A 80 9.53 -7.06 -6.30
CA LEU A 80 8.63 -6.60 -7.35
C LEU A 80 8.64 -7.54 -8.55
N SER A 81 9.80 -8.00 -9.01
CA SER A 81 9.88 -8.96 -10.12
C SER A 81 9.09 -10.25 -9.85
N THR A 82 9.17 -10.78 -8.61
CA THR A 82 8.39 -11.93 -8.17
C THR A 82 6.89 -11.65 -8.14
N VAL A 83 6.49 -10.49 -7.60
CA VAL A 83 5.09 -10.05 -7.56
C VAL A 83 4.51 -9.91 -8.97
N LEU A 84 5.22 -9.23 -9.86
CA LEU A 84 4.82 -9.07 -11.25
C LEU A 84 4.71 -10.43 -11.96
N GLY A 85 5.64 -11.35 -11.70
CA GLY A 85 5.55 -12.72 -12.27
C GLY A 85 4.36 -13.51 -11.73
N GLY A 86 3.90 -13.22 -10.51
CA GLY A 86 2.64 -13.74 -9.96
C GLY A 86 1.42 -13.19 -10.67
N LEU A 87 1.36 -11.87 -10.83
CA LEU A 87 0.27 -11.18 -11.53
C LEU A 87 0.16 -11.60 -13.01
N GLU A 88 1.29 -11.78 -13.70
CA GLU A 88 1.31 -12.25 -15.09
C GLU A 88 0.79 -13.68 -15.22
N ARG A 89 1.19 -14.59 -14.33
CA ARG A 89 0.66 -15.97 -14.31
C ARG A 89 -0.85 -16.00 -14.05
N LYS A 90 -1.37 -15.02 -13.31
CA LYS A 90 -2.81 -14.83 -13.08
C LYS A 90 -3.52 -14.10 -14.25
N GLY A 91 -2.78 -13.65 -15.27
CA GLY A 91 -3.31 -12.89 -16.40
C GLY A 91 -3.76 -11.46 -16.04
N LEU A 92 -3.37 -10.93 -14.89
CA LEU A 92 -3.82 -9.63 -14.38
C LEU A 92 -2.99 -8.46 -14.89
N VAL A 93 -1.74 -8.72 -15.24
CA VAL A 93 -0.83 -7.75 -15.86
C VAL A 93 -0.07 -8.41 -17.00
N GLU A 94 0.53 -7.58 -17.85
CA GLU A 94 1.45 -8.01 -18.89
C GLU A 94 2.65 -7.07 -18.96
N ARG A 95 3.83 -7.60 -19.29
CA ARG A 95 5.03 -6.81 -19.58
C ARG A 95 5.25 -6.69 -21.07
N ARG A 96 5.42 -5.47 -21.56
CA ARG A 96 5.71 -5.16 -22.96
C ARG A 96 7.06 -4.44 -23.06
N THR A 97 7.86 -4.81 -24.05
CA THR A 97 9.11 -4.09 -24.36
C THR A 97 8.78 -2.92 -25.28
N ASP A 98 9.26 -1.73 -24.96
CA ASP A 98 9.11 -0.56 -25.83
C ASP A 98 9.96 -0.73 -27.10
N PRO A 99 9.38 -0.67 -28.31
CA PRO A 99 10.13 -0.80 -29.56
C PRO A 99 11.04 0.41 -29.87
N GLY A 100 10.77 1.59 -29.28
CA GLY A 100 11.44 2.85 -29.63
C GLY A 100 12.61 3.24 -28.73
N ASP A 101 12.58 2.83 -27.46
CA ASP A 101 13.62 3.13 -26.46
C ASP A 101 14.24 1.84 -25.95
N GLY A 102 15.08 1.25 -26.81
CA GLY A 102 15.67 -0.07 -26.65
C GLY A 102 16.15 -0.32 -25.22
N ARG A 103 15.39 -1.14 -24.49
CA ARG A 103 15.60 -1.80 -23.17
C ARG A 103 14.52 -1.49 -22.11
N GLY A 104 13.58 -0.57 -22.35
CA GLY A 104 12.49 -0.30 -21.41
C GLY A 104 11.41 -1.39 -21.41
N VAL A 105 11.13 -2.01 -20.26
CA VAL A 105 9.93 -2.84 -20.05
C VAL A 105 8.87 -1.99 -19.37
N THR A 106 7.66 -2.01 -19.90
CA THR A 106 6.47 -1.38 -19.30
C THR A 106 5.50 -2.46 -18.85
N VAL A 107 4.98 -2.33 -17.63
CA VAL A 107 3.92 -3.21 -17.10
C VAL A 107 2.59 -2.55 -17.39
N HIS A 108 1.64 -3.32 -17.90
CA HIS A 108 0.28 -2.88 -18.18
C HIS A 108 -0.72 -3.72 -17.39
N ALA A 109 -1.72 -3.08 -16.78
CA ALA A 109 -2.88 -3.81 -16.27
C ALA A 109 -3.73 -4.34 -17.44
N THR A 110 -4.07 -5.63 -17.40
CA THR A 110 -5.00 -6.21 -18.37
C THR A 110 -6.44 -5.82 -18.03
N GLU A 111 -7.38 -6.05 -18.96
CA GLU A 111 -8.81 -5.89 -18.65
C GLU A 111 -9.27 -6.82 -17.53
N LEU A 112 -8.77 -8.05 -17.52
CA LEU A 112 -8.98 -9.00 -16.42
C LEU A 112 -8.44 -8.45 -15.11
N GLY A 113 -7.22 -7.86 -15.12
CA GLY A 113 -6.62 -7.20 -13.97
C GLY A 113 -7.50 -6.10 -13.39
N ARG A 114 -8.00 -5.20 -14.25
CA ARG A 114 -8.87 -4.09 -13.85
C ARG A 114 -10.18 -4.59 -13.26
N THR A 115 -10.85 -5.50 -13.96
CA THR A 115 -12.13 -6.09 -13.54
C THR A 115 -11.97 -6.85 -12.22
N ASN A 116 -10.90 -7.65 -12.10
CA ASN A 116 -10.61 -8.38 -10.87
C ASN A 116 -10.36 -7.44 -9.69
N TYR A 117 -9.59 -6.36 -9.88
CA TYR A 117 -9.33 -5.43 -8.78
C TYR A 117 -10.61 -4.68 -8.35
N ALA A 118 -11.48 -4.32 -9.28
CA ALA A 118 -12.79 -3.74 -8.95
C ALA A 118 -13.65 -4.71 -8.14
N LEU A 119 -13.65 -6.00 -8.52
CA LEU A 119 -14.33 -7.06 -7.80
C LEU A 119 -13.78 -7.22 -6.38
N VAL A 120 -12.46 -7.38 -6.24
CA VAL A 120 -11.76 -7.47 -4.95
C VAL A 120 -12.08 -6.27 -4.05
N ARG A 121 -12.08 -5.05 -4.61
CA ARG A 121 -12.44 -3.82 -3.88
C ARG A 121 -13.88 -3.83 -3.37
N ARG A 122 -14.81 -4.39 -4.14
CA ARG A 122 -16.22 -4.52 -3.73
C ARG A 122 -16.35 -5.49 -2.56
N GLU A 123 -15.69 -6.65 -2.63
CA GLU A 123 -15.70 -7.65 -1.55
C GLU A 123 -15.11 -7.07 -0.25
N TRP A 124 -14.00 -6.32 -0.35
CA TRP A 124 -13.45 -5.59 0.80
C TRP A 124 -14.41 -4.53 1.34
N ALA A 125 -15.09 -3.78 0.47
CA ALA A 125 -16.06 -2.78 0.89
C ALA A 125 -17.21 -3.42 1.69
N THR A 126 -17.79 -4.51 1.18
CA THR A 126 -18.82 -5.28 1.90
C THR A 126 -18.31 -5.79 3.24
N ALA A 127 -17.13 -6.41 3.27
CA ALA A 127 -16.58 -6.97 4.50
C ALA A 127 -16.35 -5.91 5.60
N VAL A 128 -15.85 -4.73 5.21
CA VAL A 128 -15.60 -3.61 6.13
C VAL A 128 -16.90 -2.92 6.53
N SER A 129 -17.84 -2.71 5.62
CA SER A 129 -19.14 -2.11 5.95
C SER A 129 -19.94 -2.99 6.89
N ASP A 130 -19.96 -4.31 6.66
CA ASP A 130 -20.63 -5.27 7.55
C ASP A 130 -20.03 -5.24 8.95
N ALA A 131 -18.69 -5.23 9.06
CA ALA A 131 -17.99 -5.17 10.34
C ALA A 131 -18.26 -3.84 11.10
N ALA A 132 -18.53 -2.76 10.37
CA ALA A 132 -18.92 -1.47 10.90
C ALA A 132 -20.44 -1.32 11.13
N ASN A 133 -21.24 -2.37 10.93
CA ASN A 133 -22.71 -2.30 10.94
C ASN A 133 -23.28 -1.22 9.99
N HIS A 134 -22.58 -0.97 8.87
CA HIS A 134 -22.88 0.07 7.90
C HIS A 134 -22.91 1.48 8.49
N ASP A 135 -22.29 1.70 9.64
CA ASP A 135 -22.12 3.04 10.21
C ASP A 135 -21.17 3.86 9.34
N THR A 136 -21.61 5.07 9.00
CA THR A 136 -20.88 6.02 8.16
C THR A 136 -20.64 7.37 8.84
N GLU A 137 -21.06 7.54 10.11
CA GLU A 137 -21.02 8.84 10.82
C GLU A 137 -19.64 9.51 10.79
N HIS A 138 -18.57 8.71 10.89
CA HIS A 138 -17.19 9.20 10.91
C HIS A 138 -16.33 8.69 9.74
N LEU A 139 -16.96 8.07 8.73
CA LEU A 139 -16.24 7.44 7.63
C LEU A 139 -15.38 8.45 6.84
N ASP A 140 -15.94 9.61 6.51
CA ASP A 140 -15.23 10.65 5.76
C ASP A 140 -14.05 11.22 6.55
N ALA A 141 -14.24 11.46 7.86
CA ALA A 141 -13.17 11.95 8.74
C ALA A 141 -12.05 10.91 8.87
N ALA A 142 -12.39 9.63 9.02
CA ALA A 142 -11.42 8.53 9.06
C ALA A 142 -10.65 8.40 7.73
N LEU A 143 -11.34 8.46 6.59
CA LEU A 143 -10.72 8.43 5.27
C LEU A 143 -9.76 9.61 5.05
N ALA A 144 -10.15 10.81 5.48
CA ALA A 144 -9.30 11.99 5.39
C ALA A 144 -8.02 11.83 6.24
N LEU A 145 -8.17 11.39 7.49
CA LEU A 145 -7.03 11.17 8.38
C LEU A 145 -6.07 10.09 7.85
N LEU A 146 -6.61 8.93 7.47
CA LEU A 146 -5.81 7.81 6.95
C LEU A 146 -5.10 8.19 5.64
N THR A 147 -5.76 8.98 4.78
CA THR A 147 -5.13 9.49 3.55
C THR A 147 -3.99 10.46 3.84
N ALA A 148 -4.17 11.36 4.82
CA ALA A 148 -3.10 12.27 5.24
C ALA A 148 -1.89 11.51 5.82
N VAL A 149 -2.15 10.50 6.65
CA VAL A 149 -1.10 9.63 7.21
C VAL A 149 -0.39 8.84 6.09
N GLU A 150 -1.13 8.22 5.18
CA GLU A 150 -0.55 7.48 4.04
C GLU A 150 0.32 8.38 3.15
N SER A 151 -0.13 9.60 2.87
CA SER A 151 0.61 10.57 2.07
C SER A 151 1.90 11.02 2.77
N GLY A 152 1.81 11.30 4.08
CA GLY A 152 2.95 11.66 4.93
C GLY A 152 4.01 10.56 5.02
N LEU A 153 3.58 9.31 5.23
CA LEU A 153 4.46 8.13 5.27
C LEU A 153 5.10 7.83 3.90
N THR A 154 4.36 8.02 2.81
CA THR A 154 4.89 7.80 1.45
C THR A 154 5.93 8.86 1.09
N THR A 155 5.69 10.12 1.46
CA THR A 155 6.61 11.25 1.20
C THR A 155 7.89 11.15 2.03
N SER A 156 7.79 10.68 3.28
CA SER A 156 8.92 10.51 4.19
C SER A 156 9.67 9.19 4.02
N ARG A 157 9.28 8.35 3.06
CA ARG A 157 9.88 7.03 2.82
C ARG A 157 11.40 7.17 2.66
N PRO A 158 12.21 6.42 3.44
CA PRO A 158 13.66 6.45 3.29
C PRO A 158 14.04 6.09 1.86
N ARG A 159 14.83 6.95 1.20
CA ARG A 159 15.36 6.63 -0.13
C ARG A 159 16.16 5.35 -0.03
N ASN A 160 15.72 4.33 -0.75
CA ASN A 160 16.34 3.01 -0.74
C ASN A 160 17.82 3.16 -1.10
N ARG A 161 18.72 2.85 -0.15
CA ARG A 161 20.18 2.98 -0.30
C ARG A 161 20.70 1.84 -1.18
N ALA A 162 20.29 1.81 -2.45
CA ALA A 162 20.75 0.82 -3.41
C ALA A 162 22.03 1.32 -4.11
N THR A 163 23.15 0.71 -3.70
CA THR A 163 24.42 0.55 -4.43
C THR A 163 25.25 1.81 -4.69
N ARG A 164 26.16 2.09 -3.76
CA ARG A 164 27.40 2.83 -4.05
C ARG A 164 28.19 2.02 -5.10
N PRO A 165 28.62 2.59 -6.24
CA PRO A 165 29.45 1.85 -7.17
C PRO A 165 30.74 1.47 -6.44
N ALA A 166 31.11 0.19 -6.49
CA ALA A 166 32.44 -0.24 -6.09
C ALA A 166 33.42 0.52 -6.99
N ALA A 167 34.15 1.46 -6.41
CA ALA A 167 35.27 2.11 -7.06
C ALA A 167 36.27 0.99 -7.39
N GLY A 168 36.45 0.72 -8.68
CA GLY A 168 37.54 -0.13 -9.15
C GLY A 168 38.86 0.57 -8.88
N THR A 169 39.74 -0.12 -8.18
CA THR A 169 41.18 0.16 -8.12
C THR A 169 41.86 -0.55 -9.28
#